data_AF-A0A7J5B864-F1
#
_entry.id   AF-A0A7J5B864-F1
#
_cell.length_a   1.000
_cell.length_b   1.000
_cell.length_c   1.000
_cell.angle_alpha   90.00
_cell.angle_beta   90.00
_cell.angle_gamma   90.00
#
_symmetry.space_group_name_H-M   'P 1'
#
loop_
_entity.id
_entity.type
_entity.pdbx_description
1 polymer ?
#
loop_
_entity_poly.entity_id
_entity_poly.type
_entity_poly.pdbx_seq_one_letter_code
_entity_poly.pdbx_strand_id
1 'polypeptide(L)'
;MTQHPRPRARKSRKGHHEAEPAARPHSGIEGTTMTTIAFTRPAPSADGRTLHSTTTAVEREDGSRVELEISTSHWKGRGYRATATRQHADGYTRRMSLSFGADSDTRTLPAIDGAPAPTARFNRNVLADLHTRVVEEVTAAAAEWTSWAADCAAARD
;
A
#
# COMPACT_ATOMS: atom_id res chain seq x y z
N MET A 1 87.92 31.81 -26.93
CA MET A 1 86.84 31.73 -25.92
C MET A 1 85.74 30.84 -26.48
N THR A 2 85.01 29.96 -25.81
CA THR A 2 85.09 29.28 -24.52
C THR A 2 83.88 28.30 -24.55
N GLN A 3 84.12 27.03 -24.25
CA GLN A 3 83.19 26.05 -23.63
C GLN A 3 81.90 25.56 -24.34
N HIS A 4 81.79 24.23 -24.42
CA HIS A 4 80.53 23.49 -24.22
C HIS A 4 79.90 23.82 -22.85
N PRO A 5 78.56 23.73 -22.77
CA PRO A 5 78.00 22.79 -21.81
C PRO A 5 76.74 22.04 -22.31
N ARG A 6 76.69 20.73 -22.07
CA ARG A 6 75.50 20.07 -21.48
C ARG A 6 75.59 20.29 -19.96
N PRO A 7 74.54 20.38 -19.11
CA PRO A 7 73.46 19.36 -19.03
C PRO A 7 72.11 19.79 -18.34
N ARG A 8 71.26 18.77 -18.07
CA ARG A 8 70.31 18.55 -16.94
C ARG A 8 68.87 19.10 -16.96
N ALA A 9 67.96 18.10 -16.94
CA ALA A 9 66.98 17.80 -15.88
C ALA A 9 65.60 18.49 -15.86
N ARG A 10 64.59 17.63 -16.08
CA ARG A 10 63.44 17.34 -15.21
C ARG A 10 62.46 18.49 -14.95
N LYS A 11 61.33 18.45 -15.66
CA LYS A 11 60.04 18.91 -15.12
C LYS A 11 59.14 17.71 -14.87
N SER A 12 59.02 17.36 -13.59
CA SER A 12 57.91 16.59 -13.05
C SER A 12 56.60 17.33 -13.37
N ARG A 13 55.62 16.65 -13.94
CA ARG A 13 54.22 17.07 -13.84
C ARG A 13 53.45 15.97 -13.13
N LYS A 14 53.08 16.29 -11.89
CA LYS A 14 52.18 15.58 -11.00
C LYS A 14 50.76 15.77 -11.57
N GLY A 15 50.05 14.69 -11.86
CA GLY A 15 48.67 14.67 -12.32
C GLY A 15 48.13 13.28 -12.06
N HIS A 16 47.66 13.07 -10.83
CA HIS A 16 46.24 12.92 -10.51
C HIS A 16 45.78 11.46 -10.66
N HIS A 17 45.49 10.89 -9.49
CA HIS A 17 44.71 9.68 -9.29
C HIS A 17 43.49 9.66 -10.21
N GLU A 18 43.39 8.62 -11.02
CA GLU A 18 42.09 8.02 -11.31
C GLU A 18 42.24 6.54 -10.98
N ALA A 19 41.97 6.25 -9.70
CA ALA A 19 41.60 4.91 -9.30
C ALA A 19 40.27 4.63 -9.97
N GLU A 20 40.29 3.69 -10.90
CA GLU A 20 39.13 3.03 -11.49
C GLU A 20 38.15 2.67 -10.35
N PRO A 21 36.94 3.27 -10.28
CA PRO A 21 36.00 2.88 -9.26
C PRO A 21 35.48 1.48 -9.62
N ALA A 22 35.95 0.50 -8.84
CA ALA A 22 35.39 -0.84 -8.78
C ALA A 22 33.87 -0.75 -8.82
N ALA A 23 33.28 -1.44 -9.81
CA ALA A 23 31.86 -1.64 -9.92
C ALA A 23 31.32 -2.09 -8.56
N ARG A 24 30.60 -1.18 -7.90
CA ARG A 24 29.85 -1.50 -6.69
C ARG A 24 28.83 -2.55 -7.11
N PRO A 25 28.81 -3.76 -6.50
CA PRO A 25 27.62 -4.57 -6.62
C PRO A 25 26.49 -3.75 -6.00
N HIS A 26 25.47 -3.42 -6.81
CA HIS A 26 24.21 -2.91 -6.30
C HIS A 26 23.63 -4.00 -5.39
N SER A 27 24.05 -3.98 -4.12
CA SER A 27 23.40 -4.65 -3.01
C SER A 27 22.12 -3.89 -2.70
N GLY A 28 21.16 -4.01 -3.61
CA GLY A 28 19.77 -3.71 -3.37
C GLY A 28 19.03 -5.02 -3.55
N ILE A 29 19.20 -5.94 -2.60
CA ILE A 29 18.11 -6.88 -2.34
C ILE A 29 17.06 -5.97 -1.72
N GLU A 30 16.25 -5.31 -2.57
CA GLU A 30 14.97 -4.79 -2.15
C GLU A 30 14.28 -5.98 -1.54
N GLY A 31 14.29 -6.05 -0.21
CA GLY A 31 13.59 -7.07 0.55
C GLY A 31 12.16 -6.99 0.07
N THR A 32 11.81 -7.89 -0.85
CA THR A 32 10.48 -7.96 -1.42
C THR A 32 9.60 -8.34 -0.25
N THR A 33 9.05 -7.33 0.41
CA THR A 33 8.10 -7.50 1.50
C THR A 33 6.88 -8.08 0.80
N MET A 34 6.81 -9.41 0.80
CA MET A 34 5.76 -10.14 0.14
C MET A 34 4.46 -9.77 0.85
N THR A 35 3.75 -8.80 0.27
CA THR A 35 2.54 -8.21 0.84
C THR A 35 1.40 -9.18 0.58
N THR A 36 1.17 -10.10 1.51
CA THR A 36 0.01 -11.00 1.45
C THR A 36 -1.06 -10.47 2.40
N ILE A 37 -2.11 -9.87 1.84
CA ILE A 37 -3.27 -9.43 2.62
C ILE A 37 -4.20 -10.63 2.82
N ALA A 38 -4.24 -11.14 4.05
CA ALA A 38 -5.19 -12.17 4.46
C ALA A 38 -6.06 -11.64 5.60
N PHE A 39 -7.35 -11.48 5.34
CA PHE A 39 -8.29 -11.07 6.38
C PHE A 39 -8.69 -12.27 7.25
N THR A 40 -8.80 -12.01 8.55
CA THR A 40 -9.41 -12.96 9.47
C THR A 40 -10.92 -13.05 9.22
N ARG A 41 -11.59 -14.03 9.85
CA ARG A 41 -13.04 -14.19 9.73
C ARG A 41 -13.75 -12.90 10.17
N PRO A 42 -14.75 -12.40 9.40
CA PRO A 42 -15.43 -11.17 9.75
C PRO A 42 -16.16 -11.25 11.09
N ALA A 43 -16.04 -10.18 11.88
CA ALA A 43 -16.74 -9.99 13.14
C ALA A 43 -18.02 -9.17 12.92
N PRO A 44 -19.20 -9.66 13.33
CA PRO A 44 -20.44 -8.90 13.24
C PRO A 44 -20.58 -7.85 14.35
N SER A 45 -21.23 -6.72 14.03
CA SER A 45 -21.71 -5.76 15.03
C SER A 45 -22.81 -6.37 15.91
N ALA A 46 -23.09 -5.73 17.05
CA ALA A 46 -24.11 -6.20 18.00
C ALA A 46 -25.52 -6.33 17.37
N ASP A 47 -25.87 -5.46 16.42
CA ASP A 47 -27.14 -5.52 15.68
C ASP A 47 -27.08 -6.43 14.44
N GLY A 48 -25.91 -7.00 14.14
CA GLY A 48 -25.64 -7.87 13.00
C GLY A 48 -25.75 -7.18 11.64
N ARG A 49 -25.82 -5.84 11.59
CA ARG A 49 -25.95 -5.07 10.35
C ARG A 49 -24.64 -4.61 9.77
N THR A 50 -23.55 -4.79 10.49
CA THR A 50 -22.19 -4.49 10.02
C THR A 50 -21.30 -5.71 10.21
N LEU A 51 -20.44 -5.97 9.23
CA LEU A 51 -19.33 -6.91 9.31
C LEU A 51 -18.02 -6.14 9.25
N HIS A 52 -17.07 -6.48 10.12
CA HIS A 52 -15.74 -5.90 10.17
C HIS A 52 -14.69 -6.98 9.95
N SER A 53 -13.68 -6.70 9.13
CA SER A 53 -12.48 -7.52 9.01
C SER A 53 -11.26 -6.63 9.11
N THR A 54 -10.29 -7.04 9.90
CA THR A 54 -9.02 -6.31 10.06
C THR A 54 -7.85 -7.25 9.78
N THR A 55 -6.79 -6.72 9.20
CA THR A 55 -5.53 -7.44 9.02
C THR A 55 -4.33 -6.49 9.00
N THR A 56 -3.15 -7.01 9.32
CA THR A 56 -1.88 -6.34 9.08
C THR A 56 -1.46 -6.66 7.64
N ALA A 57 -1.48 -5.66 6.77
CA ALA A 57 -1.15 -5.81 5.36
C ALA A 57 0.35 -5.75 5.08
N VAL A 58 1.09 -4.96 5.86
CA VAL A 58 2.55 -4.85 5.79
C VAL A 58 3.08 -4.79 7.22
N GLU A 59 4.14 -5.53 7.48
CA GLU A 59 4.96 -5.43 8.69
C GLU A 59 6.42 -5.38 8.25
N ARG A 60 7.17 -4.40 8.79
CA ARG A 60 8.58 -4.19 8.47
C ARG A 60 9.46 -4.52 9.69
N GLU A 61 10.74 -4.75 9.45
CA GLU A 61 11.72 -5.11 10.50
C GLU A 61 11.88 -4.02 11.57
N ASP A 62 11.59 -2.76 11.23
CA ASP A 62 11.61 -1.62 12.15
C ASP A 62 10.36 -1.55 13.05
N GLY A 63 9.43 -2.50 12.91
CA GLY A 63 8.16 -2.54 13.65
C GLY A 63 7.07 -1.63 13.07
N SER A 64 7.34 -0.89 12.00
CA SER A 64 6.31 -0.15 11.29
C SER A 64 5.36 -1.11 10.56
N ARG A 65 4.07 -0.76 10.56
CA ARG A 65 3.04 -1.59 9.94
C ARG A 65 1.93 -0.77 9.31
N VAL A 66 1.27 -1.39 8.34
CA VAL A 66 0.00 -0.90 7.78
C VAL A 66 -1.09 -1.89 8.10
N GLU A 67 -2.12 -1.39 8.77
CA GLU A 67 -3.34 -2.12 9.06
C GLU A 67 -4.41 -1.76 8.03
N LEU A 68 -5.18 -2.76 7.61
CA LEU A 68 -6.36 -2.60 6.78
C LEU A 68 -7.59 -3.05 7.55
N GLU A 69 -8.61 -2.20 7.56
CA GLU A 69 -9.94 -2.51 8.07
C GLU A 69 -10.95 -2.42 6.92
N ILE A 70 -11.77 -3.44 6.76
CA ILE A 70 -12.95 -3.44 5.91
C ILE A 70 -14.17 -3.49 6.79
N SER A 71 -15.13 -2.59 6.55
CA SER A 71 -16.46 -2.66 7.13
C SER A 71 -17.51 -2.69 6.03
N THR A 72 -18.49 -3.58 6.14
CA THR A 72 -19.65 -3.65 5.25
C THR A 72 -20.90 -3.56 6.10
N SER A 73 -21.79 -2.61 5.80
CA SER A 73 -22.94 -2.27 6.63
C SER A 73 -24.23 -2.12 5.81
N HIS A 74 -25.38 -2.39 6.44
CA HIS A 74 -26.69 -2.05 5.90
C HIS A 74 -27.38 -0.97 6.72
N TRP A 75 -27.89 0.04 6.03
CA TRP A 75 -28.63 1.15 6.62
C TRP A 75 -30.03 1.25 6.03
N LYS A 76 -31.04 1.38 6.90
CA LYS A 76 -32.44 1.53 6.47
C LYS A 76 -32.59 2.77 5.57
N GLY A 77 -33.14 2.59 4.38
CA GLY A 77 -33.35 3.67 3.39
C GLY A 77 -32.09 4.13 2.65
N ARG A 78 -30.93 3.50 2.92
CA ARG A 78 -29.62 3.84 2.33
C ARG A 78 -28.92 2.63 1.73
N GLY A 79 -29.27 1.42 2.16
CA GLY A 79 -28.81 0.17 1.57
C GLY A 79 -27.50 -0.33 2.13
N TYR A 80 -26.83 -1.17 1.34
CA TYR A 80 -25.53 -1.73 1.67
C TYR A 80 -24.41 -0.79 1.25
N ARG A 81 -23.44 -0.60 2.14
CA ARG A 81 -22.24 0.19 1.88
C ARG A 81 -21.03 -0.48 2.51
N ALA A 82 -19.89 -0.41 1.84
CA ALA A 82 -18.62 -0.81 2.40
C ALA A 82 -17.68 0.39 2.58
N THR A 83 -16.77 0.28 3.53
CA THR A 83 -15.63 1.18 3.63
C THR A 83 -14.38 0.39 3.90
N ALA A 84 -13.30 0.77 3.24
CA ALA A 84 -11.96 0.24 3.50
C ALA A 84 -11.13 1.38 4.08
N THR A 85 -10.49 1.11 5.22
CA THR A 85 -9.62 2.05 5.93
C THR A 85 -8.23 1.44 5.96
N ARG A 86 -7.23 2.24 5.62
CA ARG A 86 -5.83 1.90 5.83
C ARG A 86 -5.23 2.84 6.85
N GLN A 87 -4.50 2.28 7.80
CA GLN A 87 -3.89 3.01 8.90
C GLN A 87 -2.41 2.64 9.01
N HIS A 88 -1.56 3.66 9.07
CA HIS A 88 -0.14 3.50 9.37
C HIS A 88 0.07 3.46 10.90
N ALA A 89 1.11 2.76 11.34
CA ALA A 89 1.47 2.63 12.77
C ALA A 89 1.54 3.95 13.55
N ASP A 90 1.84 5.05 12.86
CA ASP A 90 1.99 6.38 13.47
C ASP A 90 0.72 7.24 13.38
N GLY A 91 -0.43 6.62 13.09
CA GLY A 91 -1.73 7.26 13.17
C GLY A 91 -2.22 7.93 11.88
N TYR A 92 -1.40 8.02 10.83
CA TYR A 92 -1.90 8.43 9.52
C TYR A 92 -2.98 7.44 9.06
N THR A 93 -4.13 7.96 8.64
CA THR A 93 -5.27 7.13 8.25
C THR A 93 -5.88 7.66 6.96
N ARG A 94 -6.20 6.76 6.02
CA ARG A 94 -7.02 7.06 4.84
C ARG A 94 -8.20 6.12 4.76
N ARG A 95 -9.38 6.70 4.55
CA ARG A 95 -10.64 5.96 4.41
C ARG A 95 -11.17 6.13 3.00
N MET A 96 -11.56 5.02 2.39
CA MET A 96 -12.25 5.00 1.11
C MET A 96 -13.64 4.40 1.28
N SER A 97 -14.62 5.04 0.65
CA SER A 97 -15.98 4.51 0.59
C SER A 97 -16.15 3.69 -0.66
N LEU A 98 -16.74 2.52 -0.49
CA LEU A 98 -16.95 1.51 -1.51
C LEU A 98 -18.44 1.19 -1.55
N SER A 99 -19.04 1.26 -2.72
CA SER A 99 -20.49 1.05 -2.84
C SER A 99 -20.82 0.06 -3.93
N PHE A 100 -21.99 -0.55 -3.78
CA PHE A 100 -22.52 -1.55 -4.68
C PHE A 100 -23.58 -0.88 -5.57
N GLY A 101 -23.36 -0.89 -6.89
CA GLY A 101 -24.30 -0.32 -7.87
C GLY A 101 -23.98 1.10 -8.33
N ALA A 102 -24.79 1.58 -9.29
CA ALA A 102 -24.56 2.81 -10.04
C ALA A 102 -24.96 4.12 -9.31
N ASP A 103 -25.70 4.01 -8.20
CA ASP A 103 -26.33 5.17 -7.54
C ASP A 103 -25.53 5.70 -6.34
N SER A 104 -24.19 5.67 -6.39
CA SER A 104 -23.37 6.11 -5.25
C SER A 104 -22.27 7.10 -5.63
N ASP A 105 -22.19 8.21 -4.90
CA ASP A 105 -21.14 9.26 -4.98
C ASP A 105 -19.77 8.81 -4.44
N THR A 106 -19.45 7.53 -4.51
CA THR A 106 -18.25 6.94 -3.91
C THR A 106 -17.53 6.05 -4.93
N ARG A 107 -16.27 5.66 -4.66
CA ARG A 107 -15.54 4.79 -5.58
C ARG A 107 -16.34 3.51 -5.81
N THR A 108 -16.86 3.40 -7.02
CA THR A 108 -17.61 2.23 -7.47
C THR A 108 -16.63 1.05 -7.46
N LEU A 109 -16.99 0.01 -6.71
CA LEU A 109 -16.33 -1.28 -6.88
C LEU A 109 -16.56 -1.75 -8.32
N PRO A 110 -15.58 -2.40 -8.99
CA PRO A 110 -15.78 -2.91 -10.34
C PRO A 110 -17.07 -3.72 -10.41
N ALA A 111 -17.81 -3.61 -11.52
CA ALA A 111 -19.19 -4.07 -11.65
C ALA A 111 -19.42 -5.43 -10.96
N ILE A 112 -20.11 -5.37 -9.82
CA ILE A 112 -20.42 -6.55 -9.01
C ILE A 112 -21.76 -7.10 -9.51
N ASP A 113 -21.72 -8.19 -10.27
CA ASP A 113 -22.93 -8.87 -10.74
C ASP A 113 -23.81 -9.28 -9.56
N GLY A 114 -25.09 -8.86 -9.61
CA GLY A 114 -26.06 -9.10 -8.55
C GLY A 114 -25.94 -8.17 -7.33
N ALA A 115 -25.26 -7.02 -7.45
CA ALA A 115 -25.28 -5.98 -6.43
C ALA A 115 -26.75 -5.63 -6.07
N PRO A 116 -27.14 -5.67 -4.78
CA PRO A 116 -28.50 -5.35 -4.38
C PRO A 116 -28.78 -3.87 -4.61
N ALA A 117 -30.05 -3.54 -4.90
CA ALA A 117 -30.49 -2.16 -4.99
C ALA A 117 -30.18 -1.39 -3.69
N PRO A 118 -29.90 -0.07 -3.75
CA PRO A 118 -29.64 0.77 -2.56
C PRO A 118 -30.79 0.78 -1.54
N THR A 119 -32.00 0.38 -1.92
CA THR A 119 -33.16 0.32 -1.02
C THR A 119 -33.51 -1.10 -0.59
N ALA A 120 -32.68 -2.09 -0.95
CA ALA A 120 -32.90 -3.48 -0.62
C ALA A 120 -33.08 -3.69 0.89
N ARG A 121 -34.01 -4.58 1.25
CA ARG A 121 -34.23 -4.99 2.63
C ARG A 121 -32.97 -5.66 3.18
N PHE A 122 -32.74 -5.46 4.47
CA PHE A 122 -31.64 -6.12 5.18
C PHE A 122 -31.75 -7.66 5.06
N ASN A 123 -30.64 -8.28 4.67
CA ASN A 123 -30.43 -9.71 4.55
C ASN A 123 -28.97 -10.00 4.92
N ARG A 124 -28.77 -10.91 5.87
CA ARG A 124 -27.46 -11.26 6.40
C ARG A 124 -26.57 -11.98 5.38
N ASN A 125 -27.16 -12.81 4.52
CA ASN A 125 -26.39 -13.54 3.50
C ASN A 125 -25.85 -12.54 2.47
N VAL A 126 -26.70 -11.63 2.01
CA VAL A 126 -26.28 -10.53 1.13
C VAL A 126 -25.17 -9.71 1.80
N LEU A 127 -25.29 -9.36 3.09
CA LEU A 127 -24.22 -8.64 3.80
C LEU A 127 -22.89 -9.41 3.78
N ALA A 128 -22.92 -10.72 4.01
CA ALA A 128 -21.74 -11.58 4.02
C ALA A 128 -21.12 -11.71 2.61
N ASP A 129 -21.92 -11.96 1.58
CA ASP A 129 -21.47 -12.07 0.20
C ASP A 129 -20.80 -10.78 -0.28
N LEU A 130 -21.42 -9.63 0.04
CA LEU A 130 -20.87 -8.32 -0.27
C LEU A 130 -19.57 -8.06 0.48
N HIS A 131 -19.46 -8.49 1.73
CA HIS A 131 -18.23 -8.36 2.50
C HIS A 131 -17.09 -9.20 1.91
N THR A 132 -17.36 -10.46 1.54
CA THR A 132 -16.38 -11.32 0.87
C THR A 132 -15.89 -10.71 -0.43
N ARG A 133 -16.79 -10.16 -1.26
CA ARG A 133 -16.41 -9.49 -2.51
C ARG A 133 -15.51 -8.27 -2.30
N VAL A 134 -15.76 -7.49 -1.24
CA VAL A 134 -14.89 -6.34 -0.89
C VAL A 134 -13.52 -6.82 -0.43
N VAL A 135 -13.46 -7.89 0.36
CA VAL A 135 -12.21 -8.52 0.77
C VAL A 135 -11.41 -8.98 -0.45
N GLU A 136 -12.05 -9.70 -1.38
CA GLU A 136 -11.43 -10.17 -2.62
C GLU A 136 -10.87 -9.02 -3.47
N GLU A 137 -11.63 -7.94 -3.64
CA GLU A 137 -11.18 -6.75 -4.38
C GLU A 137 -9.98 -6.07 -3.69
N VAL A 138 -10.05 -5.85 -2.38
CA VAL A 138 -8.97 -5.21 -1.63
C VAL A 138 -7.71 -6.08 -1.65
N THR A 139 -7.86 -7.40 -1.52
CA THR A 139 -6.75 -8.36 -1.61
C THR A 139 -6.17 -8.40 -3.03
N ALA A 140 -6.99 -8.36 -4.08
CA ALA A 140 -6.52 -8.33 -5.47
C ALA A 140 -5.77 -7.02 -5.78
N ALA A 141 -6.21 -5.90 -5.21
CA ALA A 141 -5.56 -4.60 -5.34
C ALA A 141 -4.50 -4.34 -4.25
N ALA A 142 -3.92 -5.39 -3.64
CA ALA A 142 -3.03 -5.26 -2.47
C ALA A 142 -1.94 -4.20 -2.66
N ALA A 143 -1.28 -4.18 -3.81
CA ALA A 143 -0.22 -3.22 -4.12
C ALA A 143 -0.71 -1.76 -4.10
N GLU A 144 -1.94 -1.46 -4.55
CA GLU A 144 -2.53 -0.11 -4.48
C GLU A 144 -2.83 0.27 -3.02
N TRP A 145 -3.31 -0.69 -2.23
CA TRP A 145 -3.68 -0.46 -0.85
C TRP A 145 -2.47 -0.21 0.05
N THR A 146 -1.34 -0.85 -0.26
CA THR A 146 -0.10 -0.77 0.54
C THR A 146 0.96 0.16 -0.03
N SER A 147 0.88 0.60 -1.29
CA SER A 147 1.84 1.55 -1.88
C SER A 147 1.95 2.87 -1.09
N TRP A 148 0.84 3.32 -0.52
CA TRP A 148 0.79 4.51 0.34
C TRP A 148 1.70 4.41 1.59
N ALA A 149 2.04 3.20 2.03
CA ALA A 149 2.99 2.99 3.12
C ALA A 149 4.39 3.51 2.79
N ALA A 150 4.79 3.49 1.51
CA ALA A 150 6.06 4.05 1.06
C ALA A 150 6.02 5.59 1.12
N ASP A 151 4.92 6.19 0.66
CA ASP A 151 4.73 7.64 0.65
C ASP A 151 4.71 8.24 2.06
N CYS A 152 4.09 7.55 3.03
CA CYS A 152 4.05 7.99 4.42
C CYS A 152 5.42 7.95 5.11
N ALA A 153 6.27 6.99 4.76
CA ALA A 153 7.64 6.95 5.26
C ALA A 153 8.47 8.08 4.65
N ALA A 154 8.37 8.29 3.33
CA ALA A 154 9.06 9.38 2.64
C ALA A 154 8.65 10.78 3.12
N ALA A 155 7.42 10.96 3.60
CA ALA A 155 6.96 12.24 4.16
C ALA A 155 7.53 12.58 5.55
N ARG A 156 8.30 11.68 6.17
CA ARG A 156 8.97 11.91 7.46
C ARG A 156 10.37 12.50 7.35
N ASP A 157 11.05 12.18 6.25
CA ASP A 157 12.43 12.58 5.97
C ASP A 157 12.49 13.97 5.31
#